data_AF-A0A7V8JWC1-F1
#
_entry.id   AF-A0A7V8JWC1-F1
#
_cell.length_a   1.000
_cell.length_b   1.000
_cell.length_c   1.000
_cell.angle_alpha   90.00
_cell.angle_beta   90.00
_cell.angle_gamma   90.00
#
_symmetry.space_group_name_H-M   'P 1'
#
loop_
_entity.id
_entity.type
_entity.pdbx_description
1 polymer ?
#
loop_
_entity_poly.entity_id
_entity_poly.type
_entity_poly.pdbx_seq_one_letter_code
_entity_poly.pdbx_strand_id
1 'polypeptide(L)'
;MTVSLPLADLPLQTQVEALYSHHHGWLWRWLQRRLGDGHRAADLAHDVFVRLLAREELLAIQEPRAFLTTVAQRVLANHWRRQQLEQAYLEALTLVPAELAPSPEERALLLEALAEIDRLLDGLPLAVKRAFLMTRLDGLNHDEVAQALGLSVTTVKRYVLKAALQCYFPDALPAGR
;
A
#
# COMPACT_ATOMS: atom_id res chain seq x y z
N MET A 1 -4.22 -3.81 -46.00
CA MET A 1 -4.05 -2.49 -45.35
C MET A 1 -4.30 -2.66 -43.86
N THR A 2 -3.26 -2.92 -43.08
CA THR A 2 -3.34 -2.98 -41.61
C THR A 2 -3.30 -1.57 -41.07
N VAL A 3 -4.47 -1.05 -40.68
CA VAL A 3 -4.57 0.21 -39.94
C VAL A 3 -4.01 -0.05 -38.55
N SER A 4 -2.82 0.47 -38.28
CA SER A 4 -2.21 0.46 -36.94
C SER A 4 -2.93 1.52 -36.10
N LEU A 5 -4.12 1.19 -35.60
CA LEU A 5 -4.81 2.01 -34.60
C LEU A 5 -3.92 2.10 -33.35
N PRO A 6 -3.55 3.30 -32.89
CA PRO A 6 -2.80 3.43 -31.65
C PRO A 6 -3.66 2.91 -30.50
N LEU A 7 -3.06 2.11 -29.61
CA LEU A 7 -3.74 1.54 -28.43
C LEU A 7 -4.48 2.61 -27.61
N ALA A 8 -4.06 3.88 -27.69
CA ALA A 8 -4.63 5.01 -26.96
C ALA A 8 -6.13 5.24 -27.21
N ASP A 9 -6.66 4.89 -28.39
CA ASP A 9 -8.07 5.17 -28.75
C ASP A 9 -9.02 3.98 -28.48
N LEU A 10 -8.50 2.87 -27.96
CA LEU A 10 -9.27 1.66 -27.72
C LEU A 10 -9.92 1.65 -26.33
N PRO A 11 -11.01 0.88 -26.13
CA PRO A 11 -11.56 0.64 -24.79
C PRO A 11 -10.47 0.13 -23.85
N LEU A 12 -10.52 0.56 -22.58
CA LEU A 12 -9.55 0.19 -21.55
C LEU A 12 -9.27 -1.32 -21.51
N GLN A 13 -10.32 -2.14 -21.59
CA GLN A 13 -10.20 -3.61 -21.57
C GLN A 13 -9.30 -4.12 -22.69
N THR A 14 -9.44 -3.60 -23.91
CA THR A 14 -8.61 -3.98 -25.08
C THR A 14 -7.17 -3.50 -24.92
N GLN A 15 -6.95 -2.32 -24.33
CA GLN A 15 -5.60 -1.84 -24.02
C GLN A 15 -4.90 -2.75 -22.99
N VAL A 16 -5.62 -3.12 -21.92
CA VAL A 16 -5.10 -4.01 -20.88
C VAL A 16 -4.86 -5.42 -21.42
N GLU A 17 -5.75 -5.95 -22.27
CA GLU A 17 -5.59 -7.23 -22.94
C GLU A 17 -4.32 -7.26 -23.81
N ALA A 18 -4.07 -6.19 -24.56
CA ALA A 18 -2.85 -6.06 -25.34
C ALA A 18 -1.60 -6.04 -24.45
N LEU A 19 -1.60 -5.27 -23.35
CA LEU A 19 -0.50 -5.26 -22.39
C LEU A 19 -0.28 -6.63 -21.75
N TYR A 20 -1.37 -7.32 -21.37
CA TYR A 20 -1.32 -8.64 -20.75
C TYR A 20 -0.67 -9.65 -21.70
N SER A 21 -1.22 -9.77 -22.90
CA SER A 21 -0.77 -10.75 -23.90
C SER A 21 0.70 -10.56 -24.27
N HIS A 22 1.17 -9.31 -24.37
CA HIS A 22 2.54 -9.01 -24.81
C HIS A 22 3.57 -8.94 -23.66
N HIS A 23 3.14 -8.68 -22.42
CA HIS A 23 4.08 -8.35 -21.34
C HIS A 23 3.91 -9.17 -20.05
N HIS A 24 2.84 -9.95 -19.88
CA HIS A 24 2.63 -10.77 -18.68
C HIS A 24 3.82 -11.69 -18.39
N GLY A 25 4.30 -12.46 -19.37
CA GLY A 25 5.41 -13.39 -19.17
C GLY A 25 6.76 -12.71 -18.91
N TRP A 26 6.94 -11.46 -19.35
CA TRP A 26 8.11 -10.67 -18.97
C TRP A 26 8.00 -10.14 -17.54
N LEU A 27 6.82 -9.60 -17.18
CA LEU A 27 6.55 -9.06 -15.85
C LEU A 27 6.63 -10.16 -14.78
N TRP A 28 6.05 -11.34 -15.04
CA TRP A 28 6.14 -12.49 -14.15
C TRP A 28 7.59 -12.87 -13.86
N ARG A 29 8.45 -13.00 -14.89
CA ARG A 29 9.88 -13.28 -14.70
C ARG A 29 10.59 -12.18 -13.92
N TRP A 30 10.23 -10.92 -14.15
CA TRP A 30 10.78 -9.80 -13.40
C TRP A 30 10.41 -9.85 -11.91
N LEU A 31 9.14 -10.19 -11.59
CA LEU A 31 8.66 -10.38 -10.22
C LEU A 31 9.29 -11.61 -9.56
N GLN A 32 9.39 -12.74 -10.28
CA GLN A 32 9.99 -13.97 -9.80
C GLN A 32 11.43 -13.74 -9.32
N ARG A 33 12.24 -12.99 -10.09
CA ARG A 33 13.62 -12.67 -9.70
C ARG A 33 13.71 -11.83 -8.42
N ARG A 34 12.68 -11.06 -8.08
CA ARG A 34 12.64 -10.20 -6.89
C ARG A 34 12.08 -10.91 -5.67
N LEU A 35 11.13 -11.82 -5.86
CA LEU A 35 10.44 -12.53 -4.79
C LEU A 35 11.10 -13.86 -4.44
N GLY A 36 11.80 -14.49 -5.40
CA GLY A 36 12.32 -15.85 -5.26
C GLY A 36 11.24 -16.95 -5.30
N ASP A 37 9.96 -16.58 -5.44
CA ASP A 37 8.81 -17.48 -5.41
C ASP A 37 7.94 -17.26 -6.66
N GLY A 38 7.76 -18.32 -7.45
CA GLY A 38 7.00 -18.29 -8.70
C GLY A 38 5.49 -18.15 -8.52
N HIS A 39 4.94 -18.66 -7.41
CA HIS A 39 3.51 -18.54 -7.10
C HIS A 39 3.20 -17.11 -6.69
N ARG A 40 3.95 -16.54 -5.74
CA ARG A 40 3.81 -15.13 -5.37
C ARG A 40 4.03 -14.18 -6.55
N ALA A 41 4.96 -14.52 -7.45
CA ALA A 41 5.17 -13.74 -8.66
C ALA A 41 3.95 -13.76 -9.60
N ALA A 42 3.22 -14.87 -9.68
CA ALA A 42 1.98 -14.96 -10.47
C ALA A 42 0.88 -14.11 -9.85
N ASP A 43 0.71 -14.18 -8.52
CA ASP A 43 -0.29 -13.39 -7.81
C ASP A 43 -0.03 -11.88 -7.95
N LEU A 44 1.21 -11.43 -7.73
CA LEU A 44 1.54 -10.01 -7.89
C LEU A 44 1.47 -9.56 -9.36
N ALA A 45 1.74 -10.43 -10.33
CA ALA A 45 1.54 -10.10 -11.73
C ALA A 45 0.05 -9.88 -12.02
N HIS A 46 -0.82 -10.75 -11.49
CA HIS A 46 -2.27 -10.60 -11.58
C HIS A 46 -2.73 -9.28 -10.95
N ASP A 47 -2.26 -8.95 -9.74
CA ASP A 47 -2.59 -7.69 -9.05
C ASP A 47 -2.23 -6.44 -9.86
N VAL A 48 -1.10 -6.46 -10.58
CA VAL A 48 -0.74 -5.36 -11.49
C VAL A 48 -1.85 -5.15 -12.52
N PHE A 49 -2.30 -6.21 -13.20
CA PHE A 49 -3.31 -6.10 -14.24
C PHE A 49 -4.70 -5.78 -13.70
N VAL A 50 -5.08 -6.30 -12.53
CA VAL A 50 -6.32 -5.91 -11.85
C VAL A 50 -6.31 -4.42 -11.53
N ARG A 51 -5.18 -3.87 -11.04
CA ARG A 51 -5.03 -2.42 -10.80
C ARG A 51 -5.08 -1.59 -12.07
N LEU A 52 -4.70 -2.15 -13.22
CA LEU A 52 -4.84 -1.49 -14.52
C LEU A 52 -6.31 -1.45 -14.95
N LEU A 53 -7.05 -2.54 -14.75
CA LEU A 53 -8.49 -2.64 -15.07
C LEU A 53 -9.36 -1.74 -14.18
N ALA A 54 -8.91 -1.45 -12.96
CA ALA A 54 -9.62 -0.56 -12.03
C ALA A 54 -9.42 0.94 -12.31
N ARG A 55 -8.63 1.32 -13.32
CA ARG A 55 -8.44 2.73 -13.70
C ARG A 55 -9.55 3.18 -14.62
N GLU A 56 -9.82 4.48 -14.66
CA GLU A 56 -10.75 5.07 -15.63
C GLU A 56 -10.13 5.08 -17.05
N GLU A 57 -8.83 5.37 -17.14
CA GLU A 57 -8.10 5.41 -18.40
C GLU A 57 -6.63 5.02 -18.24
N LEU A 58 -6.02 4.57 -19.35
CA LEU A 58 -4.58 4.44 -19.49
C LEU A 58 -4.09 5.54 -20.41
N LEU A 59 -3.38 6.52 -19.85
CA LEU A 59 -2.69 7.54 -20.64
C LEU A 59 -1.79 6.87 -21.67
N ALA A 60 -1.66 7.47 -22.86
CA ALA A 60 -0.89 6.93 -23.98
C ALA A 60 0.48 6.36 -23.55
N ILE A 61 0.55 5.04 -23.39
CA ILE A 61 1.71 4.35 -22.83
C ILE A 61 2.78 4.22 -23.91
N GLN A 62 3.77 5.11 -23.90
CA GLN A 62 4.89 5.04 -24.84
C GLN A 62 5.87 3.90 -24.50
N GLU A 63 6.05 3.62 -23.21
CA GLU A 63 6.97 2.58 -22.72
C GLU A 63 6.24 1.57 -21.82
N PRO A 64 5.61 0.53 -22.39
CA PRO A 64 4.80 -0.43 -21.65
C PRO A 64 5.51 -1.11 -20.48
N ARG A 65 6.79 -1.50 -20.67
CA ARG A 65 7.57 -2.16 -19.62
C ARG A 65 7.93 -1.22 -18.48
N ALA A 66 8.30 0.03 -18.78
CA ALA A 66 8.59 1.03 -17.76
C ALA A 66 7.33 1.33 -16.94
N PHE A 67 6.20 1.54 -17.62
CA PHE A 67 4.90 1.73 -16.98
C PHE A 67 4.51 0.56 -16.07
N LEU A 68 4.55 -0.67 -16.58
CA LEU A 68 4.24 -1.88 -15.81
C LEU A 68 5.19 -2.04 -14.62
N THR A 69 6.47 -1.69 -14.78
CA THR A 69 7.45 -1.72 -13.68
C THR A 69 7.04 -0.76 -12.57
N THR A 70 6.62 0.46 -12.90
CA THR A 70 6.17 1.45 -11.90
C THR A 70 4.97 0.94 -11.11
N VAL A 71 3.99 0.34 -11.79
CA VAL A 71 2.83 -0.25 -11.11
C VAL A 71 3.25 -1.46 -10.26
N ALA A 72 4.09 -2.34 -10.81
CA ALA A 72 4.61 -3.52 -10.12
C ALA A 72 5.45 -3.17 -8.89
N GLN A 73 6.22 -2.08 -8.93
CA GLN A 73 6.97 -1.58 -7.78
C GLN A 73 6.04 -1.16 -6.64
N ARG A 74 4.91 -0.50 -6.95
CA ARG A 74 3.90 -0.15 -5.94
C ARG A 74 3.22 -1.39 -5.37
N VAL A 75 2.94 -2.39 -6.20
CA VAL A 75 2.40 -3.69 -5.76
C VAL A 75 3.39 -4.41 -4.84
N LEU A 76 4.67 -4.48 -5.22
CA LEU A 76 5.74 -5.06 -4.42
C LEU A 76 5.95 -4.34 -3.08
N ALA A 77 5.96 -3.00 -3.09
CA ALA A 77 6.08 -2.22 -1.87
C ALA A 77 4.95 -2.53 -0.89
N ASN A 78 3.71 -2.62 -1.39
CA ASN A 78 2.55 -3.01 -0.59
C ASN A 78 2.67 -4.45 -0.06
N HIS A 79 3.12 -5.39 -0.90
CA HIS A 79 3.35 -6.78 -0.51
C HIS A 79 4.36 -6.89 0.62
N TRP A 80 5.52 -6.22 0.50
CA TRP A 80 6.54 -6.26 1.55
C TRP A 80 6.11 -5.58 2.84
N ARG A 81 5.35 -4.47 2.78
CA ARG A 81 4.77 -3.85 3.97
C ARG A 81 3.82 -4.82 4.70
N ARG A 82 2.93 -5.48 3.95
CA ARG A 82 2.01 -6.47 4.52
C ARG A 82 2.77 -7.66 5.12
N GLN A 83 3.80 -8.16 4.45
CA GLN A 83 4.63 -9.24 4.96
C GLN A 83 5.38 -8.85 6.24
N GLN A 84 5.93 -7.63 6.31
CA GLN A 84 6.59 -7.11 7.52
C GLN A 84 5.60 -6.99 8.68
N LEU A 85 4.39 -6.49 8.42
CA LEU A 85 3.34 -6.39 9.41
C LEU A 85 2.92 -7.77 9.94
N GLU A 86 2.69 -8.73 9.06
CA GLU A 86 2.34 -10.10 9.43
C GLU A 86 3.45 -10.75 10.27
N GLN A 87 4.71 -10.57 9.88
CA GLN A 87 5.85 -11.08 10.63
C GLN A 87 5.94 -10.46 12.03
N ALA A 88 5.82 -9.13 12.15
CA ALA A 88 5.83 -8.44 13.43
C ALA A 88 4.65 -8.88 14.32
N TYR A 89 3.50 -9.15 13.73
CA TYR A 89 2.33 -9.66 14.44
C TYR A 89 2.55 -11.09 14.94
N LEU A 90 3.12 -11.97 14.12
CA LEU A 90 3.48 -13.34 14.53
C LEU A 90 4.49 -13.32 15.68
N GLU A 91 5.48 -12.42 15.63
CA GLU A 91 6.43 -12.21 16.72
C GLU A 91 5.73 -11.75 18.01
N ALA A 92 4.80 -10.80 17.92
CA ALA A 92 4.00 -10.36 19.07
C ALA A 92 3.14 -11.49 19.65
N LEU A 93 2.57 -12.36 18.81
CA LEU A 93 1.79 -13.52 19.25
C LEU A 93 2.62 -14.53 20.05
N THR A 94 3.94 -14.61 19.85
CA THR A 94 4.80 -15.51 20.66
C THR A 94 4.80 -15.15 22.15
N LEU A 95 4.41 -13.91 22.49
CA LEU A 95 4.31 -13.41 23.86
C LEU A 95 2.94 -13.67 24.49
N VAL A 96 1.96 -14.16 23.72
CA VAL A 96 0.59 -14.40 24.16
C VAL A 96 0.37 -15.91 24.37
N PRO A 97 -0.25 -16.34 25.49
CA PRO A 97 -0.64 -17.72 25.68
C PRO A 97 -1.53 -18.22 24.53
N ALA A 98 -1.32 -19.46 24.07
CA ALA A 98 -2.05 -20.02 22.92
C ALA A 98 -3.58 -20.03 23.10
N GLU A 99 -4.05 -20.11 24.34
CA GLU A 99 -5.48 -20.08 24.71
C GLU A 99 -6.15 -18.72 24.45
N LEU A 100 -5.36 -17.65 24.36
CA LEU A 100 -5.80 -16.29 24.07
C LEU A 100 -5.47 -15.87 22.63
N ALA A 101 -4.90 -16.78 21.83
CA ALA A 101 -4.57 -16.50 20.44
C ALA A 101 -5.86 -16.35 19.63
N PRO A 102 -5.99 -15.27 18.83
CA PRO A 102 -7.16 -15.10 17.98
C PRO A 102 -7.23 -16.19 16.93
N SER A 103 -8.45 -16.48 16.49
CA SER A 103 -8.68 -17.41 15.38
C SER A 103 -8.02 -16.90 14.09
N PRO A 104 -7.77 -17.79 13.09
CA PRO A 104 -7.20 -17.39 11.82
C PRO A 104 -7.98 -16.30 11.09
N GLU A 105 -9.31 -16.30 11.24
CA GLU A 105 -10.21 -15.29 10.66
C GLU A 105 -10.06 -13.93 11.36
N GLU A 106 -10.13 -13.91 12.70
CA GLU A 106 -9.91 -12.68 13.49
C GLU A 106 -8.52 -12.09 13.23
N ARG A 107 -7.50 -12.94 13.11
CA ARG A 107 -6.16 -12.53 12.72
C ARG A 107 -6.14 -11.86 11.35
N ALA A 108 -6.83 -12.43 10.36
CA ALA A 108 -6.88 -11.88 9.02
C ALA A 108 -7.53 -10.48 9.02
N LEU A 109 -8.66 -10.33 9.72
CA LEU A 109 -9.35 -9.05 9.89
C LEU A 109 -8.47 -8.01 10.60
N LEU A 110 -7.76 -8.41 11.65
CA LEU A 110 -6.85 -7.52 12.38
C LEU A 110 -5.70 -7.04 11.49
N LEU A 111 -5.04 -7.95 10.76
CA LEU A 111 -3.95 -7.60 9.86
C LEU A 111 -4.43 -6.69 8.72
N GLU A 112 -5.64 -6.90 8.22
CA GLU A 112 -6.25 -6.03 7.21
C GLU A 112 -6.50 -4.62 7.76
N ALA A 113 -7.08 -4.51 8.95
CA ALA A 113 -7.30 -3.22 9.62
C ALA A 113 -5.98 -2.47 9.88
N LEU A 114 -4.94 -3.16 10.34
CA LEU A 114 -3.61 -2.58 10.57
C LEU A 114 -2.95 -2.12 9.26
N ALA A 115 -3.09 -2.90 8.18
CA ALA A 115 -2.59 -2.52 6.86
C ALA A 115 -3.34 -1.30 6.30
N GLU A 116 -4.64 -1.17 6.58
CA GLU A 116 -5.42 0.01 6.21
C GLU A 116 -4.93 1.26 6.94
N ILE A 117 -4.70 1.16 8.25
CA ILE A 117 -4.17 2.28 9.05
C ILE A 117 -2.79 2.71 8.55
N ASP A 118 -1.87 1.77 8.27
CA ASP A 118 -0.56 2.12 7.72
C ASP A 118 -0.67 2.82 6.35
N ARG A 119 -1.61 2.36 5.50
CA ARG A 119 -1.87 2.98 4.20
C ARG A 119 -2.41 4.41 4.35
N LEU A 120 -3.37 4.63 5.23
CA LEU A 120 -3.93 5.97 5.51
C LEU A 120 -2.86 6.92 6.05
N LEU A 121 -1.88 6.40 6.79
CA LEU A 121 -0.78 7.18 7.31
C LEU A 121 0.42 7.28 6.34
N ASP A 122 0.40 6.60 5.18
CA ASP A 122 1.54 6.57 4.26
C ASP A 122 1.96 7.97 3.80
N GLY A 123 3.25 8.18 3.59
CA GLY A 123 3.82 9.50 3.26
C GLY A 123 3.93 10.51 4.41
N LEU A 124 3.35 10.24 5.60
CA LEU A 124 3.57 11.10 6.77
C LEU A 124 4.96 10.87 7.40
N PRO A 125 5.65 11.94 7.87
CA PRO A 125 6.88 11.78 8.63
C PRO A 125 6.67 10.94 9.91
N LEU A 126 7.68 10.14 10.28
CA LEU A 126 7.58 9.22 11.42
C LEU A 126 7.15 9.91 12.73
N ALA A 127 7.66 11.12 13.00
CA ALA A 127 7.28 11.88 14.19
C ALA A 127 5.80 12.28 14.19
N VAL A 128 5.22 12.54 13.02
CA VAL A 128 3.79 12.84 12.86
C VAL A 128 2.95 11.59 13.12
N LYS A 129 3.35 10.45 12.53
CA LYS A 129 2.71 9.15 12.78
C LYS A 129 2.71 8.79 14.27
N ARG A 130 3.88 8.89 14.92
CA ARG A 130 4.06 8.60 16.35
C ARG A 130 3.16 9.46 17.23
N ALA A 131 3.18 10.78 17.04
CA ALA A 131 2.33 11.68 17.83
C ALA A 131 0.85 11.32 17.72
N PHE A 132 0.38 11.00 16.51
CA PHE A 132 -1.01 10.62 16.28
C PHE A 132 -1.38 9.28 16.93
N LEU A 133 -0.55 8.25 16.75
CA LEU A 133 -0.78 6.92 17.32
C LEU A 133 -0.74 6.95 18.86
N MET A 134 0.18 7.70 19.47
CA MET A 134 0.24 7.84 20.93
C MET A 134 -1.02 8.49 21.51
N THR A 135 -1.60 9.47 20.82
CA THR A 135 -2.86 10.08 21.27
C THR A 135 -4.09 9.20 21.02
N ARG A 136 -4.08 8.35 19.98
CA ARG A 136 -5.26 7.57 19.57
C ARG A 136 -5.29 6.14 20.11
N LEU A 137 -4.13 5.50 20.20
CA LEU A 137 -3.99 4.12 20.65
C LEU A 137 -3.54 4.07 22.11
N ASP A 138 -2.52 4.85 22.48
CA ASP A 138 -1.97 4.82 23.84
C ASP A 138 -2.77 5.70 24.82
N GLY A 139 -3.72 6.51 24.33
CA GLY A 139 -4.57 7.38 25.14
C GLY A 139 -3.86 8.60 25.74
N LEU A 140 -2.63 8.89 25.30
CA LEU A 140 -1.82 9.98 25.85
C LEU A 140 -2.36 11.35 25.41
N ASN A 141 -2.37 12.29 26.35
CA ASN A 141 -2.70 13.68 26.06
C ASN A 141 -1.54 14.40 25.33
N HIS A 142 -1.80 15.60 24.79
CA HIS A 142 -0.80 16.31 23.99
C HIS A 142 0.45 16.72 24.78
N ASP A 143 0.35 16.93 26.09
CA ASP A 143 1.47 17.31 26.95
C ASP A 143 2.39 16.10 27.20
N GLU A 144 1.81 14.93 27.46
CA GLU A 144 2.52 13.66 27.61
C GLU A 144 3.25 13.28 26.31
N VAL A 145 2.60 13.43 25.16
CA VAL A 145 3.22 13.18 23.85
C VAL A 145 4.35 14.18 23.57
N ALA A 146 4.17 15.45 23.95
CA ALA A 146 5.20 16.48 23.80
C ALA A 146 6.46 16.12 24.61
N GLN A 147 6.28 15.66 25.84
CA GLN A 147 7.37 15.18 26.69
C GLN A 147 8.05 13.94 26.09
N ALA A 148 7.27 12.94 25.67
CA ALA A 148 7.81 11.69 25.15
C ALA A 148 8.59 11.85 23.83
N LEU A 149 8.20 12.83 22.99
CA LEU A 149 8.85 13.09 21.71
C LEU A 149 9.89 14.23 21.75
N GLY A 150 10.04 14.92 22.89
CA GLY A 150 10.92 16.08 23.02
C GLY A 150 10.48 17.26 22.14
N LEU A 151 9.18 17.46 21.98
CA LEU A 151 8.57 18.49 21.13
C LEU A 151 7.77 19.50 21.95
N SER A 152 7.41 20.64 21.35
CA SER A 152 6.43 21.53 21.96
C SER A 152 5.00 20.99 21.77
N VAL A 153 4.13 21.27 22.74
CA VAL A 153 2.69 20.92 22.70
C VAL A 153 2.02 21.45 21.43
N THR A 154 2.39 22.66 20.99
CA THR A 154 1.91 23.25 19.74
C THR A 154 2.31 22.42 18.51
N THR A 155 3.52 21.87 18.50
CA THR A 155 3.98 20.99 17.41
C THR A 155 3.21 19.67 17.42
N VAL A 156 2.98 19.08 18.59
CA VAL A 156 2.18 17.86 18.74
C VAL A 156 0.76 18.06 18.21
N LYS A 157 0.08 19.14 18.63
CA LYS A 157 -1.28 19.47 18.13
C LYS A 157 -1.32 19.56 16.60
N ARG A 158 -0.32 20.23 15.99
CA ARG A 158 -0.20 20.33 14.53
C ARG A 158 0.04 18.96 13.87
N TYR A 159 0.86 18.10 14.47
CA TYR A 159 1.13 16.76 13.96
C TYR A 159 -0.11 15.86 14.03
N VAL A 160 -0.79 15.84 15.18
CA VAL A 160 -2.03 15.08 15.37
C VAL A 160 -3.10 15.55 14.38
N LEU A 161 -3.28 16.86 14.19
CA LEU A 161 -4.23 17.40 13.21
C LEU A 161 -3.87 16.98 11.79
N LYS A 162 -2.60 17.07 11.39
CA LYS A 162 -2.14 16.66 10.05
C LYS A 162 -2.45 15.19 9.77
N ALA A 163 -2.16 14.30 10.72
CA ALA A 163 -2.46 12.88 10.58
C ALA A 163 -3.97 12.61 10.58
N ALA A 164 -4.72 13.27 11.46
CA ALA A 164 -6.18 13.13 11.53
C ALA A 164 -6.86 13.53 10.23
N LEU A 165 -6.43 14.62 9.60
CA LEU A 165 -6.96 15.03 8.30
C LEU A 165 -6.73 13.96 7.23
N GLN A 166 -5.55 13.32 7.21
CA GLN A 166 -5.24 12.26 6.26
C GLN A 166 -6.03 10.97 6.51
N CYS A 167 -6.22 10.59 7.77
CA CYS A 167 -6.96 9.38 8.12
C CYS A 167 -8.49 9.53 7.97
N TYR A 168 -9.05 10.70 8.30
CA TYR A 168 -10.50 10.90 8.33
C TYR A 168 -11.05 11.50 7.04
N PHE A 169 -10.21 12.18 6.26
CA PHE A 169 -10.60 12.83 5.00
C PHE A 169 -9.61 12.49 3.89
N PRO A 170 -9.43 11.20 3.54
CA PRO A 170 -8.46 10.76 2.53
C PRO A 170 -8.71 11.40 1.15
N ASP A 171 -9.97 11.72 0.82
CA ASP A 171 -10.36 12.31 -0.48
C ASP A 171 -10.21 13.84 -0.54
N ALA A 172 -9.99 14.50 0.61
CA ALA A 172 -9.94 15.97 0.69
C ALA A 172 -8.52 16.55 0.56
N LEU A 173 -7.48 15.71 0.53
CA LEU A 173 -6.09 16.13 0.42
C LEU A 173 -5.58 15.84 -1.00
N PRO A 174 -5.14 16.85 -1.78
CA PRO A 174 -4.53 16.58 -3.07
C PRO A 174 -3.29 15.71 -2.84
N ALA A 175 -3.22 14.57 -3.53
CA ALA A 175 -2.07 13.69 -3.50
C ALA A 175 -0.80 14.52 -3.72
N GLY A 176 0.03 14.61 -2.69
CA GLY A 176 1.30 15.32 -2.75
C GLY A 176 2.15 14.76 -3.89
N ARG A 177 2.65 15.68 -4.72
CA ARG A 177 3.52 15.50 -5.90
C ARG A 177 4.52 14.35 -5.81
#